data_AF-A0A653KZ63-F1
#
_entry.id   AF-A0A653KZ63-F1
#
_cell.length_a   1.000
_cell.length_b   1.000
_cell.length_c   1.000
_cell.angle_alpha   90.00
_cell.angle_beta   90.00
_cell.angle_gamma   90.00
#
_symmetry.space_group_name_H-M   'P 1'
#
loop_
_entity.id
_entity.type
_entity.pdbx_description
1 polymer ?
#
loop_
_entity_poly.entity_id
_entity_poly.type
_entity_poly.pdbx_seq_one_letter_code
_entity_poly.pdbx_strand_id
1 'polypeptide(L)'
;MAQHTQTPALIRRCDIEQLLGGIGRTTFYRRRQEWAAAGTPFPEPLNWMAKGGTLWRRHEVIAFLVARGLMPAESATSTTH
;
A
#
# COMPACT_ATOMS: atom_id res chain seq x y z
N MET A 1 -20.40 -12.92 15.93
CA MET A 1 -19.24 -13.13 15.03
C MET A 1 -19.38 -12.17 13.85
N ALA A 2 -19.13 -10.87 14.07
CA ALA A 2 -19.27 -9.89 12.99
C ALA A 2 -18.08 -10.05 12.04
N GLN A 3 -18.37 -10.53 10.84
CA GLN A 3 -17.42 -10.59 9.76
C GLN A 3 -17.01 -9.14 9.49
N HIS A 4 -15.78 -8.76 9.82
CA HIS A 4 -15.19 -7.57 9.25
C HIS A 4 -15.15 -7.83 7.75
N THR A 5 -16.15 -7.35 7.02
CA THR A 5 -16.15 -7.25 5.58
C THR A 5 -15.05 -6.25 5.24
N GLN A 6 -13.81 -6.71 5.34
CA GLN A 6 -12.66 -5.98 4.83
C GLN A 6 -12.78 -6.14 3.33
N THR A 7 -13.55 -5.23 2.73
CA THR A 7 -13.62 -5.04 1.28
C THR A 7 -12.19 -5.19 0.77
N PRO A 8 -11.92 -6.06 -0.22
CA PRO A 8 -10.63 -6.08 -0.88
C PRO A 8 -10.52 -4.77 -1.67
N ALA A 9 -10.22 -3.68 -0.95
CA ALA A 9 -10.02 -2.37 -1.53
C ALA A 9 -8.77 -2.49 -2.38
N LEU A 10 -8.98 -2.54 -3.69
CA LEU A 10 -7.91 -2.41 -4.65
C LEU A 10 -7.52 -0.94 -4.69
N ILE A 11 -6.27 -0.64 -4.37
CA ILE A 11 -5.73 0.72 -4.40
C ILE A 11 -4.81 0.88 -5.59
N ARG A 12 -4.81 2.06 -6.18
CA ARG A 12 -3.90 2.41 -7.26
C ARG A 12 -2.61 2.96 -6.68
N ARG A 13 -1.60 3.08 -7.54
CA ARG A 13 -0.33 3.75 -7.21
C ARG A 13 -0.54 5.11 -6.55
N CYS A 14 -1.44 5.95 -7.10
CA CYS A 14 -1.68 7.29 -6.58
C CYS A 14 -2.18 7.26 -5.13
N ASP A 15 -2.99 6.28 -4.76
CA ASP A 15 -3.45 6.12 -3.38
C ASP A 15 -2.28 5.74 -2.46
N ILE A 16 -1.38 4.86 -2.92
CA ILE A 16 -0.16 4.47 -2.18
C ILE A 16 0.79 5.67 -2.01
N GLU A 17 0.92 6.50 -3.03
CA GLU A 17 1.70 7.73 -3.01
C GLU A 17 1.18 8.70 -1.94
N GLN A 18 -0.15 8.86 -1.85
CA GLN A 18 -0.79 9.66 -0.81
C GLN A 18 -0.59 9.05 0.59
N LEU A 19 -0.71 7.73 0.75
CA LEU A 19 -0.46 7.04 2.03
C LEU A 19 0.97 7.23 2.54
N LEU A 20 1.92 7.40 1.63
CA LEU A 20 3.33 7.66 1.93
C LEU A 20 3.65 9.14 2.20
N GLY A 21 2.62 10.01 2.30
CA GLY A 21 2.77 11.45 2.50
C GLY A 21 2.77 12.26 1.19
N GLY A 22 2.13 11.74 0.14
CA GLY A 22 2.07 12.40 -1.17
C GLY A 22 3.37 12.35 -1.95
N ILE A 23 4.11 11.23 -1.86
CA ILE A 23 5.39 11.10 -2.56
C ILE A 23 5.19 11.03 -4.08
N GLY A 24 6.13 11.60 -4.83
CA GLY A 24 6.11 11.50 -6.29
C GLY A 24 6.37 10.08 -6.81
N ARG A 25 5.94 9.83 -8.05
CA ARG A 25 6.13 8.57 -8.78
C ARG A 25 7.56 8.02 -8.72
N THR A 26 8.53 8.88 -9.01
CA THR A 26 9.95 8.49 -9.05
C THR A 26 10.45 8.05 -7.68
N THR A 27 10.03 8.75 -6.63
CA THR A 27 10.37 8.41 -5.24
C THR A 27 9.78 7.06 -4.84
N PHE A 28 8.54 6.77 -5.25
CA PHE A 28 7.92 5.47 -5.01
C PHE A 28 8.73 4.33 -5.66
N TYR A 29 9.11 4.46 -6.93
CA TYR A 29 9.90 3.43 -7.61
C TYR A 29 11.31 3.27 -7.02
N ARG A 30 11.96 4.37 -6.63
CA ARG A 30 13.27 4.29 -5.96
C ARG A 30 13.17 3.54 -4.63
N ARG A 31 12.18 3.87 -3.80
CA ARG A 31 11.91 3.15 -2.55
C ARG A 31 11.60 1.67 -2.80
N ARG A 32 10.85 1.35 -3.84
CA ARG A 32 10.58 -0.03 -4.23
C ARG A 32 11.87 -0.80 -4.55
N GLN A 33 12.82 -0.18 -5.24
CA GLN A 33 14.13 -0.79 -5.50
C GLN A 33 14.95 -0.95 -4.23
N GLU A 34 14.98 0.07 -3.36
CA GLU A 34 15.65 0.01 -2.05
C GLU A 34 15.07 -1.13 -1.19
N TRP A 35 13.75 -1.29 -1.20
CA TRP A 35 13.04 -2.35 -0.49
C TRP A 35 13.35 -3.74 -1.04
N ALA A 36 13.40 -3.88 -2.37
CA ALA A 36 13.83 -5.12 -3.01
C ALA A 36 15.28 -5.47 -2.69
N ALA A 37 16.18 -4.49 -2.70
CA ALA A 37 17.59 -4.67 -2.34
C ALA A 37 17.78 -5.03 -0.86
N ALA A 38 16.91 -4.52 0.02
CA ALA A 38 16.87 -4.85 1.44
C ALA A 38 16.22 -6.22 1.75
N GLY A 39 15.91 -7.04 0.74
CA GLY A 39 15.31 -8.37 0.91
C GLY A 39 13.83 -8.37 1.28
N THR A 40 13.16 -7.23 1.21
CA THR A 40 11.74 -7.06 1.58
C THR A 40 11.01 -6.36 0.44
N PRO A 41 10.78 -7.06 -0.69
CA PRO A 41 10.17 -6.44 -1.87
C PRO A 41 8.75 -5.97 -1.58
N PHE A 42 8.37 -4.85 -2.20
CA PHE A 42 6.99 -4.35 -2.16
C PHE A 42 6.03 -5.37 -2.79
N PRO A 43 4.80 -5.55 -2.26
CA PRO A 43 3.84 -6.51 -2.79
C PRO A 43 3.61 -6.35 -4.29
N GLU A 44 3.42 -7.50 -4.95
CA GLU A 44 3.20 -7.53 -6.39
C GLU A 44 1.85 -6.91 -6.76
N PRO A 45 1.82 -6.16 -7.88
CA PRO A 45 0.58 -5.64 -8.38
C PRO A 45 -0.28 -6.72 -9.02
N LEU A 46 -1.60 -6.59 -8.87
CA LEU A 46 -2.59 -7.37 -9.57
C LEU A 46 -2.69 -6.87 -11.03
N ASN A 47 -1.78 -7.35 -11.87
CA ASN A 47 -1.69 -6.99 -13.28
C ASN A 47 -2.88 -7.52 -14.12
N TRP A 48 -3.48 -8.64 -13.69
CA TRP A 48 -4.47 -9.37 -14.49
C TRP A 48 -5.84 -8.67 -14.64
N MET A 49 -6.15 -7.72 -13.77
CA MET A 49 -7.49 -7.11 -13.71
C MET A 49 -7.56 -5.71 -14.32
N ALA A 50 -6.43 -5.14 -14.73
CA ALA A 50 -6.38 -3.74 -15.11
C ALA A 50 -6.17 -3.55 -16.62
N LYS A 51 -7.25 -3.19 -17.32
CA LYS A 51 -7.21 -2.68 -18.71
C LYS A 51 -6.50 -1.31 -18.85
N GLY A 52 -5.64 -0.91 -17.91
CA GLY A 52 -4.93 0.38 -18.00
C GLY A 52 -4.22 0.90 -16.75
N GLY A 53 -4.05 0.13 -15.67
CA GLY A 53 -3.38 0.67 -14.48
C GLY A 53 -3.01 -0.33 -13.39
N THR A 54 -1.81 -0.21 -12.84
CA THR A 54 -1.34 -1.09 -11.76
C THR A 54 -2.21 -0.97 -10.49
N LEU A 55 -2.76 -2.09 -10.02
CA LEU A 55 -3.58 -2.18 -8.80
C LEU A 55 -2.89 -3.03 -7.74
N TRP A 56 -3.08 -2.69 -6.47
CA TRP A 56 -2.57 -3.45 -5.32
C TRP A 56 -3.68 -3.74 -4.33
N ARG A 57 -3.51 -4.82 -3.57
CA ARG A 57 -4.39 -5.11 -2.43
C ARG A 57 -4.04 -4.18 -1.29
N ARG A 58 -4.98 -3.33 -0.86
CA ARG A 58 -4.77 -2.37 0.23
C ARG A 58 -4.26 -3.02 1.51
N HIS A 59 -4.77 -4.19 1.87
CA HIS A 59 -4.33 -4.87 3.10
C HIS A 59 -2.86 -5.28 3.04
N GLU A 60 -2.35 -5.78 1.91
CA GLU A 60 -0.93 -6.13 1.75
C GLU A 60 -0.04 -4.90 1.78
N VAL A 61 -0.48 -3.82 1.13
CA VAL A 61 0.27 -2.56 1.14
C VAL A 61 0.32 -1.96 2.54
N ILE A 62 -0.81 -1.88 3.25
CA ILE A 62 -0.82 -1.34 4.61
C ILE A 62 0.00 -2.21 5.55
N ALA A 63 -0.15 -3.54 5.50
CA ALA A 63 0.66 -4.44 6.31
C ALA A 63 2.16 -4.24 6.06
N PHE A 64 2.56 -4.08 4.79
CA PHE A 64 3.95 -3.78 4.42
C PHE A 64 4.43 -2.43 4.96
N LEU A 65 3.62 -1.38 4.82
CA LEU A 65 3.99 -0.04 5.28
C LEU A 65 4.09 0.03 6.81
N VAL A 66 3.16 -0.61 7.53
CA VAL A 66 3.18 -0.72 8.99
C VAL A 66 4.39 -1.53 9.46
N ALA A 67 4.68 -2.67 8.82
CA ALA A 67 5.85 -3.49 9.16
C ALA A 67 7.19 -2.74 9.01
N ARG A 68 7.25 -1.73 8.14
CA ARG A 68 8.42 -0.87 7.96
C ARG A 68 8.41 0.41 8.81
N GLY A 69 7.35 0.64 9.59
CA GLY A 69 7.18 1.89 10.34
C GLY A 69 6.96 3.12 9.44
N LEU A 70 6.57 2.92 8.17
CA LEU A 70 6.27 4.00 7.22
C LEU A 70 4.84 4.55 7.39
N MET A 71 3.99 3.82 8.09
CA MET A 71 2.62 4.21 8.40
C MET A 71 2.31 3.79 9.84
N PRO A 72 1.78 4.69 10.68
CA PRO A 72 1.41 4.33 12.04
C PRO A 72 0.15 3.45 12.01
N ALA A 73 0.14 2.36 12.77
CA ALA A 73 -0.95 1.37 12.77
C ALA A 73 -2.33 1.96 13.14
N GLU A 74 -2.31 3.07 13.88
CA GLU A 74 -3.46 3.89 14.29
C GLU A 74 -4.16 4.63 13.13
N SER A 75 -3.46 4.92 12.03
CA SER A 75 -4.10 5.46 10.81
C SER A 75 -4.97 4.43 10.07
N ALA A 76 -4.99 3.16 10.51
CA ALA A 76 -5.87 2.14 9.95
C ALA A 76 -7.32 2.23 10.48
N THR A 77 -7.56 2.93 11.60
CA THR A 77 -8.86 2.92 12.29
C THR A 77 -9.35 4.26 12.87
N SER A 78 -8.55 5.33 12.91
CA SER A 78 -8.96 6.55 13.61
C SER A 78 -9.83 7.50 12.77
N THR A 79 -11.12 7.18 12.67
CA THR A 79 -12.17 8.19 12.86
C THR A 79 -12.50 8.18 14.36
N THR A 80 -12.01 9.19 15.10
CA THR A 80 -12.57 9.76 16.35
C THR A 80 -11.46 10.57 17.02
N HIS A 81 -11.51 11.89 16.87
CA HIS A 81 -11.65 12.84 17.99
C HIS A 81 -12.13 14.18 17.42
#